data_AF-A0A1S1TJ91-F1
#
_entry.id   AF-A0A1S1TJ91-F1
#
_cell.length_a   1.000
_cell.length_b   1.000
_cell.length_c   1.000
_cell.angle_alpha   90.00
_cell.angle_beta   90.00
_cell.angle_gamma   90.00
#
_symmetry.space_group_name_H-M   'P 1'
#
loop_
_entity.id
_entity.type
_entity.pdbx_description
1 polymer ?
#
loop_
_entity_poly.entity_id
_entity_poly.type
_entity_poly.pdbx_seq_one_letter_code
_entity_poly.pdbx_strand_id
1 'polypeptide(L)' 'MVNHKPDMAALLKAVAESPKRDNSAYHKAMAEAREAFEQAEALLGGPVEVRAKTKVKRNGEYVVKWTFKPAE' A
#
# COMPACT_ATOMS: atom_id res chain seq x y z
N MET A 1 14.88 40.10 -18.88
CA MET A 1 14.37 38.73 -18.65
C MET A 1 15.28 38.07 -17.62
N VAL A 2 14.82 37.92 -16.37
CA VAL A 2 15.63 37.36 -15.28
C VAL A 2 15.50 35.85 -15.34
N ASN A 3 16.64 35.17 -15.49
CA ASN A 3 16.74 33.72 -15.59
C ASN A 3 16.44 33.09 -14.21
N HIS A 4 15.17 32.84 -13.93
CA HIS A 4 14.70 32.20 -12.71
C HIS A 4 15.00 30.69 -12.76
N LYS A 5 16.27 30.29 -12.62
CA LYS A 5 16.56 28.91 -12.19
C LYS A 5 16.15 28.84 -10.72
N PRO A 6 15.22 27.96 -10.32
CA PRO A 6 14.94 27.77 -8.91
C PRO A 6 16.23 27.26 -8.26
N ASP A 7 16.62 27.89 -7.16
CA ASP A 7 17.75 27.46 -6.36
C ASP A 7 17.46 26.04 -5.86
N MET A 8 18.09 25.05 -6.49
CA MET A 8 17.84 23.63 -6.22
C MET A 8 18.09 23.30 -4.74
N ALA A 9 18.98 24.05 -4.08
CA ALA A 9 19.22 23.91 -2.65
C ALA A 9 18.00 24.34 -1.82
N ALA A 10 17.31 25.41 -2.22
CA ALA A 10 16.10 25.87 -1.55
C ALA A 10 14.93 24.88 -1.73
N LEU A 11 14.81 24.25 -2.91
CA LEU A 11 13.82 23.19 -3.15
C LEU A 11 14.09 21.93 -2.33
N LEU A 12 15.35 21.48 -2.27
CA LEU A 12 15.74 20.31 -1.48
C LEU A 12 15.51 20.54 0.01
N LYS A 13 15.83 21.74 0.50
CA LYS A 13 15.58 22.15 1.89
C LYS A 13 14.08 22.17 2.20
N ALA A 14 13.26 22.74 1.31
CA ALA A 14 11.81 22.75 1.48
C ALA A 14 11.18 21.34 1.50
N VAL A 15 11.71 20.39 0.71
CA VAL A 15 11.28 18.98 0.75
C VAL A 15 11.73 18.30 2.04
N ALA A 16 12.94 18.56 2.51
CA ALA A 16 13.47 17.99 3.76
C ALA A 16 12.75 18.54 5.01
N GLU A 17 12.37 19.82 4.99
CA GLU A 17 11.65 20.50 6.08
C GLU A 17 10.14 20.29 6.02
N SER A 18 9.61 19.80 4.89
CA SER A 18 8.20 19.42 4.81
C SER A 18 7.92 18.28 5.79
N PRO A 19 6.85 18.35 6.60
CA PRO A 19 6.50 17.28 7.52
C PRO A 19 6.25 16.01 6.70
N LYS A 20 7.18 15.06 6.78
CA LYS A 20 7.02 13.72 6.20
C LYS A 20 5.79 13.12 6.86
N ARG A 21 4.71 12.95 6.09
CA ARG A 21 3.58 12.13 6.53
C ARG A 21 4.13 10.73 6.82
N ASP A 22 3.99 10.27 8.05
CA ASP A 22 4.37 8.91 8.42
C ASP A 22 3.46 7.92 7.68
N ASN A 23 3.94 7.43 6.55
CA ASN A 23 3.25 6.45 5.71
C ASN A 23 3.75 5.03 6.00
N SER A 24 4.54 4.81 7.06
CA SER A 24 5.12 3.50 7.38
C SER A 24 4.03 2.44 7.58
N ALA A 25 2.94 2.79 8.26
CA ALA A 25 1.79 1.91 8.47
C ALA A 25 1.14 1.46 7.15
N TYR A 26 1.00 2.36 6.19
CA TYR A 26 0.46 2.04 4.86
C TYR A 26 1.39 1.09 4.10
N HIS A 27 2.69 1.40 4.05
CA HIS A 27 3.66 0.55 3.35
C HIS A 27 3.78 -0.83 3.99
N LYS A 28 3.73 -0.90 5.33
CA LYS A 28 3.69 -2.16 6.06
C LYS A 28 2.44 -2.98 5.71
N ALA A 29 1.26 -2.37 5.74
CA ALA A 29 0.01 -3.04 5.36
C ALA A 29 0.05 -3.56 3.91
N MET A 30 0.64 -2.81 2.98
CA MET A 30 0.83 -3.25 1.60
C MET A 30 1.85 -4.38 1.46
N ALA A 31 2.87 -4.44 2.32
CA ALA A 31 3.81 -5.55 2.35
C ALA A 31 3.16 -6.83 2.88
N GLU A 32 2.46 -6.75 4.02
CA GLU A 32 1.69 -7.86 4.60
C GLU A 32 0.62 -8.38 3.62
N ALA A 33 -0.04 -7.47 2.90
CA ALA A 33 -1.00 -7.83 1.87
C ALA A 33 -0.37 -8.66 0.74
N ARG A 34 0.85 -8.32 0.28
CA ARG A 34 1.55 -9.10 -0.76
C ARG A 34 1.97 -10.46 -0.23
N GLU A 35 2.52 -10.50 0.98
CA GLU A 35 2.96 -11.73 1.64
C GLU A 35 1.81 -12.73 1.77
N ALA A 36 0.58 -12.26 2.04
CA ALA A 36 -0.60 -13.12 2.11
C ALA A 36 -0.91 -13.87 0.79
N PHE A 37 -0.58 -13.29 -0.38
CA PHE A 37 -0.74 -13.99 -1.67
C PHE A 37 0.30 -15.10 -1.82
N GLU A 38 1.57 -14.80 -1.52
CA GLU A 38 2.66 -15.78 -1.58
C GLU A 38 2.40 -16.96 -0.64
N GLN A 39 1.96 -16.67 0.59
CA GLN A 39 1.57 -17.70 1.55
C GLN A 39 0.39 -18.54 1.05
N ALA A 40 -0.61 -17.91 0.41
CA ALA A 40 -1.76 -18.63 -0.14
C ALA A 40 -1.35 -19.57 -1.28
N GLU A 41 -0.48 -19.13 -2.20
CA GLU A 41 0.04 -19.96 -3.28
C GLU A 41 0.88 -21.13 -2.74
N ALA A 42 1.74 -20.87 -1.76
CA ALA A 42 2.55 -21.90 -1.11
C ALA A 42 1.68 -22.95 -0.39
N LEU A 43 0.60 -22.53 0.27
CA LEU A 43 -0.34 -23.42 0.96
C LEU A 43 -1.23 -24.22 0.01
N LEU A 44 -1.67 -23.61 -1.09
CA LEU A 44 -2.58 -24.23 -2.06
C LEU A 44 -1.86 -24.99 -3.17
N GLY A 45 -0.52 -24.89 -3.23
CA GLY A 45 0.33 -25.69 -4.13
C GLY A 45 0.36 -25.19 -5.57
N GLY A 46 0.06 -23.91 -5.80
CA GLY A 46 -0.02 -23.35 -7.15
C GLY A 46 -0.68 -21.98 -7.20
N PRO A 47 -0.95 -21.46 -8.41
CA PRO A 47 -1.59 -20.16 -8.60
C PRO A 47 -2.95 -20.09 -7.92
N VAL A 48 -3.30 -18.90 -7.41
CA VAL A 48 -4.56 -18.67 -6.68
C VAL A 48 -5.44 -17.61 -7.33
N GLU A 49 -6.74 -17.86 -7.34
CA GLU A 49 -7.75 -16.83 -7.57
C GLU A 49 -8.15 -16.16 -6.25
N VAL A 50 -8.38 -14.85 -6.28
CA VAL A 50 -8.79 -14.07 -5.10
C VAL A 50 -10.20 -13.53 -5.25
N ARG A 51 -11.05 -13.83 -4.26
CA ARG A 51 -12.35 -13.17 -4.08
C ARG A 51 -12.30 -12.21 -2.89
N ALA A 52 -12.65 -10.94 -3.13
CA ALA A 52 -12.76 -9.93 -2.09
C ALA A 52 -14.21 -9.69 -1.69
N LYS A 53 -14.47 -9.57 -0.39
CA LYS A 53 -15.73 -9.05 0.15
C LYS A 53 -15.45 -7.82 0.99
N THR A 54 -16.19 -6.74 0.75
CA THR A 54 -16.05 -5.51 1.53
C THR A 54 -17.24 -5.32 2.45
N LYS A 55 -17.01 -4.74 3.62
CA LYS A 55 -18.06 -4.42 4.58
C LYS A 55 -17.68 -3.19 5.38
N VAL A 56 -18.62 -2.27 5.54
CA VAL A 56 -18.51 -1.20 6.53
C VAL A 56 -19.13 -1.68 7.84
N LYS A 57 -18.36 -1.63 8.93
CA LYS A 57 -18.86 -1.95 10.27
C LYS A 57 -19.63 -0.76 10.85
N ARG A 58 -20.47 -1.03 11.86
CA ARG A 58 -21.24 0.00 12.57
C ARG A 58 -20.37 1.07 13.24
N ASN A 59 -19.11 0.76 13.54
CA ASN A 59 -18.12 1.68 14.13
C ASN A 59 -17.36 2.51 13.08
N GLY A 60 -17.72 2.43 11.81
CA GLY A 60 -17.08 3.19 10.72
C GLY A 60 -15.87 2.52 10.07
N GLU A 61 -15.43 1.35 10.55
CA GLU A 61 -14.34 0.61 9.89
C GLU A 61 -14.75 0.08 8.52
N TYR A 62 -13.93 0.32 7.51
CA TYR A 62 -14.02 -0.33 6.20
C TYR A 62 -13.15 -1.59 6.20
N VAL A 63 -13.76 -2.76 6.04
CA VAL A 63 -13.05 -4.05 6.06
C VAL A 63 -13.11 -4.71 4.70
N VAL A 64 -11.96 -5.24 4.27
CA VAL A 64 -11.83 -6.10 3.10
C VAL A 64 -11.46 -7.50 3.59
N LYS A 65 -12.22 -8.51 3.17
CA LYS A 65 -11.91 -9.92 3.40
C LYS A 65 -11.51 -10.55 2.08
N TRP A 66 -10.28 -11.03 1.99
CA TRP A 66 -9.82 -11.85 0.87
C TRP A 66 -10.07 -13.33 1.14
N THR A 67 -10.38 -14.07 0.09
CA THR A 67 -10.49 -15.52 0.10
C THR A 67 -9.78 -16.03 -1.13
N PHE A 68 -8.74 -16.82 -0.90
CA PHE A 68 -7.92 -17.43 -1.93
C PHE A 68 -8.48 -18.82 -2.24
N LYS A 69 -8.44 -19.19 -3.52
CA LYS A 69 -8.80 -20.52 -4.02
C LYS A 69 -7.77 -20.94 -5.07
N PRO A 70 -7.53 -22.25 -5.27
CA PRO A 70 -6.73 -22.70 -6.41
C PRO A 70 -7.31 -22.14 -7.71
N ALA A 71 -6.46 -21.67 -8.60
CA ALA A 71 -6.86 -21.36 -9.97
C ALA A 71 -7.14 -22.67 -10.73
N GLU A 72 -8.25 -22.72 -11.47
CA GLU A 72 -8.58 -23.82 -12.37
C GLU A 72 -7.77 -23.76 -13.68
#